data_AF-A0A524LF01-F1
#
_entry.id   AF-A0A524LF01-F1
#
_cell.length_a   1.000
_cell.length_b   1.000
_cell.length_c   1.000
_cell.angle_alpha   90.00
_cell.angle_beta   90.00
_cell.angle_gamma   90.00
#
_symmetry.space_group_name_H-M   'P 1'
#
loop_
_entity.id
_entity.type
_entity.pdbx_description
1 polymer ?
#
loop_
_entity_poly.entity_id
_entity_poly.type
_entity_poly.pdbx_seq_one_letter_code
_entity_poly.pdbx_strand_id
1 'polypeptide(L)'
;DGYQTVPVFFVRRIVEAIKKVGGVPFVTDNPTSVYNAAYRGYTQETCGCPIIPVAGIKDGYVTKKEIDIEGIESINAGGALLDADAIVNLVHAKGHGNCGYGGAFKNIALGGYSTSSRWNTIHGVVQRDSYFDESKMTKEHLEKLRAACPRDAPRWNEKEKKASLMFYNCDQCHGGKQLCVEADEGKTGWSINPANFDAFQELMAAAAKIILDSFDPAKIFHLNFLLDITPYCDCMGMSMPAVIDDIGIVGSKDIVAVDTATLDLIAKQGVNESVLKKIPEKYMRVNPDLSADLHPWQLIHGPLKDPYKVVKFGEARGMGSSKYKLIEVLSAEETATMEPPKHVYESGPSFY
;
A
#
# COMPACT_ATOMS: atom_id res chain seq x y z
N ASP A 1 7.40 17.13 0.17
CA ASP A 1 6.31 16.18 0.40
C ASP A 1 5.46 16.05 -0.83
N GLY A 2 5.21 14.81 -1.27
CA GLY A 2 4.31 14.54 -2.40
C GLY A 2 2.87 14.95 -2.09
N TYR A 3 2.19 15.50 -3.09
CA TYR A 3 0.79 15.97 -3.02
C TYR A 3 -0.22 14.92 -3.49
N GLN A 4 0.24 13.74 -3.92
CA GLN A 4 -0.60 12.68 -4.49
C GLN A 4 -1.09 11.72 -3.40
N THR A 5 -2.03 12.17 -2.58
CA THR A 5 -2.83 11.35 -1.65
C THR A 5 -4.31 11.51 -2.00
N VAL A 6 -5.23 10.78 -1.35
CA VAL A 6 -6.69 10.97 -1.56
C VAL A 6 -7.06 12.44 -1.37
N PRO A 7 -7.46 13.19 -2.41
CA PRO A 7 -7.63 14.63 -2.28
C PRO A 7 -8.54 15.02 -1.11
N VAL A 8 -8.10 15.96 -0.28
CA VAL A 8 -8.77 16.32 1.00
C VAL A 8 -10.24 16.69 0.82
N PHE A 9 -10.61 17.20 -0.36
CA PHE A 9 -11.98 17.49 -0.73
C PHE A 9 -12.90 16.26 -0.68
N PHE A 10 -12.43 15.07 -1.07
CA PHE A 10 -13.21 13.84 -0.94
C PHE A 10 -13.37 13.43 0.52
N VAL A 11 -12.31 13.58 1.33
CA VAL A 11 -12.37 13.33 2.77
C VAL A 11 -13.43 14.21 3.42
N ARG A 12 -13.45 15.51 3.10
CA ARG A 12 -14.45 16.44 3.61
C ARG A 12 -15.88 16.02 3.27
N ARG A 13 -16.14 15.63 2.02
CA ARG A 13 -17.47 15.17 1.59
C ARG A 13 -17.93 13.94 2.36
N ILE A 14 -17.03 13.00 2.64
CA ILE A 14 -17.31 11.80 3.44
C ILE A 14 -17.58 12.17 4.90
N VAL A 15 -16.75 13.03 5.49
CA VAL A 15 -16.95 13.57 6.84
C VAL A 15 -18.31 14.27 6.97
N GLU A 16 -18.69 15.09 6.00
CA GLU A 16 -20.00 15.75 5.96
C GLU A 16 -21.15 14.74 5.85
N ALA A 17 -21.01 13.68 5.04
CA ALA A 17 -22.00 12.61 4.96
C ALA A 17 -22.16 11.86 6.29
N ILE A 18 -21.06 11.56 6.99
CA ILE A 18 -21.07 10.91 8.31
C ILE A 18 -21.78 11.82 9.34
N LYS A 19 -21.47 13.11 9.36
CA LYS A 19 -22.12 14.07 10.27
C LYS A 19 -23.63 14.20 10.02
N LYS A 20 -24.07 14.16 8.75
CA LYS A 20 -25.50 14.22 8.39
C LYS A 20 -26.32 13.08 8.96
N VAL A 21 -25.70 11.91 9.18
CA VAL A 21 -26.35 10.75 9.82
C VAL A 21 -26.11 10.69 11.34
N GLY A 22 -25.57 11.77 11.94
CA GLY A 22 -25.37 11.89 13.39
C GLY A 22 -24.03 11.36 13.91
N GLY A 23 -23.12 10.94 13.03
CA GLY A 23 -21.79 10.47 13.43
C GLY A 23 -20.85 11.60 13.89
N VAL A 24 -19.88 11.26 14.74
CA VAL A 24 -18.82 12.16 15.21
C VAL A 24 -17.47 11.69 14.68
N PRO A 25 -17.07 12.09 13.46
CA PRO A 25 -15.88 11.55 12.81
C PRO A 25 -14.58 12.18 13.33
N PHE A 26 -13.49 11.44 13.19
CA PHE A 26 -12.11 11.93 13.20
C PHE A 26 -11.32 11.20 12.10
N VAL A 27 -10.26 11.82 11.59
CA VAL A 27 -9.29 11.18 10.69
C VAL A 27 -8.10 10.71 11.52
N THR A 28 -7.54 9.54 11.21
CA THR A 28 -6.41 8.99 11.97
C THR A 28 -5.40 8.30 11.06
N ASP A 29 -4.13 8.35 11.46
CA ASP A 29 -3.01 7.63 10.88
C ASP A 29 -1.86 7.61 11.91
N ASN A 30 -0.72 7.02 11.56
CA ASN A 30 0.50 7.05 12.35
C ASN A 30 0.93 8.49 12.70
N PRO A 31 1.61 8.71 13.85
CA PRO A 31 1.97 10.05 14.31
C PRO A 31 2.73 10.89 13.28
N THR A 32 3.67 10.30 12.54
CA THR A 32 4.44 11.02 11.51
C THR A 32 3.53 11.58 10.41
N SER A 33 2.51 10.83 10.00
CA SER A 33 1.58 11.26 8.96
C SER A 33 0.62 12.32 9.48
N VAL A 34 0.16 12.20 10.73
CA VAL A 34 -0.71 13.21 11.37
C VAL A 34 0.01 14.54 11.57
N TYR A 35 1.25 14.53 12.07
CA TYR A 35 1.99 15.78 12.30
C TYR A 35 2.38 16.50 11.00
N ASN A 36 2.53 15.76 9.90
CA ASN A 36 2.84 16.32 8.59
C ASN A 36 1.61 16.52 7.69
N ALA A 37 0.40 16.24 8.20
CA ALA A 37 -0.85 16.25 7.44
C ALA A 37 -1.11 17.61 6.76
N ALA A 38 -0.79 18.71 7.45
CA ALA A 38 -0.98 20.07 6.96
C ALA A 38 -0.17 20.37 5.68
N TYR A 39 1.01 19.78 5.52
CA TYR A 39 1.82 19.95 4.29
C TYR A 39 1.18 19.31 3.06
N ARG A 40 0.19 18.43 3.26
CA ARG A 40 -0.59 17.79 2.20
C ARG A 40 -2.02 18.35 2.11
N GLY A 41 -2.30 19.46 2.81
CA GLY A 41 -3.60 20.11 2.81
C GLY A 41 -4.64 19.47 3.74
N TYR A 42 -4.26 18.48 4.56
CA TYR A 42 -5.13 17.91 5.59
C TYR A 42 -4.98 18.69 6.88
N THR A 43 -5.98 19.51 7.18
CA THR A 43 -6.16 20.19 8.44
C THR A 43 -7.52 19.84 8.99
N GLN A 44 -7.78 20.17 10.26
CA GLN A 44 -9.10 19.96 10.84
C GLN A 44 -10.20 20.70 10.05
N GLU A 45 -9.88 21.89 9.52
CA GLU A 45 -10.79 22.73 8.76
C GLU A 45 -11.05 22.19 7.34
N THR A 46 -10.02 21.66 6.68
CA THR A 46 -10.19 21.11 5.33
C THR A 46 -10.83 19.73 5.36
N CYS A 47 -10.48 18.85 6.29
CA CYS A 47 -11.15 17.57 6.52
C CYS A 47 -12.56 17.76 7.10
N GLY A 48 -12.78 18.85 7.84
CA GLY A 48 -14.03 19.10 8.57
C GLY A 48 -14.15 18.32 9.88
N CYS A 49 -13.10 17.66 10.37
CA CYS A 49 -13.09 16.94 11.64
C CYS A 49 -11.66 16.84 12.23
N PRO A 50 -11.51 16.51 13.53
CA PRO A 50 -10.19 16.35 14.14
C PRO A 50 -9.31 15.32 13.43
N ILE A 51 -8.01 15.56 13.41
CA ILE A 51 -7.00 14.59 12.95
C ILE A 51 -6.23 14.10 14.17
N ILE A 52 -6.31 12.80 14.47
CA ILE A 52 -5.84 12.20 15.73
C ILE A 52 -4.81 11.10 15.42
N PRO A 53 -3.61 11.10 16.04
CA PRO A 53 -2.66 9.99 15.89
C PRO A 53 -3.23 8.67 16.42
N VAL A 54 -3.12 7.60 15.61
CA VAL A 54 -3.73 6.29 15.90
C VAL A 54 -3.30 5.69 17.24
N ALA A 55 -2.04 5.92 17.62
CA ALA A 55 -1.43 5.45 18.87
C ALA A 55 -1.17 6.60 19.86
N GLY A 56 -1.89 7.72 19.72
CA GLY A 56 -1.73 8.91 20.55
C GLY A 56 -0.43 9.69 20.30
N ILE A 57 -0.28 10.81 21.01
CA ILE A 57 0.78 11.81 20.74
C ILE A 57 2.19 11.22 20.84
N LYS A 58 2.40 10.32 21.81
CA LYS A 58 3.70 9.67 22.09
C LYS A 58 3.79 8.24 21.56
N ASP A 59 2.93 7.84 20.63
CA ASP A 59 2.90 6.48 20.05
C ASP A 59 2.73 5.35 21.09
N GLY A 60 2.16 5.67 22.26
CA GLY A 60 2.04 4.77 23.40
C GLY A 60 0.61 4.41 23.79
N TYR A 61 -0.40 5.01 23.15
CA TYR A 61 -1.80 4.66 23.37
C TYR A 61 -2.16 3.47 22.49
N VAL A 62 -1.85 2.28 23.00
CA VAL A 62 -1.93 1.02 22.26
C VAL A 62 -2.48 -0.10 23.13
N THR A 63 -3.04 -1.11 22.47
CA THR A 63 -3.33 -2.40 23.10
C THR A 63 -2.52 -3.49 22.41
N LYS A 64 -1.80 -4.29 23.20
CA LYS A 64 -1.08 -5.47 22.70
C LYS A 64 -2.10 -6.52 22.26
N LYS A 65 -1.99 -6.99 21.02
CA LYS A 65 -2.85 -8.01 20.42
C LYS A 65 -1.97 -9.16 19.95
N GLU A 66 -2.35 -10.37 20.32
CA GLU A 66 -1.72 -11.60 19.79
C GLU A 66 -2.03 -11.73 18.30
N ILE A 67 -1.12 -12.36 17.56
CA ILE A 67 -1.26 -12.53 16.12
C ILE A 67 -0.82 -13.94 15.71
N ASP A 68 -1.63 -14.56 14.85
CA ASP A 68 -1.37 -15.90 14.33
C ASP A 68 -0.45 -15.83 13.10
N ILE A 69 0.83 -15.52 13.34
CA ILE A 69 1.90 -15.52 12.35
C ILE A 69 3.16 -16.12 12.99
N GLU A 70 3.73 -17.13 12.34
CA GLU A 70 4.93 -17.81 12.83
C GLU A 70 6.08 -16.81 13.09
N GLY A 71 6.68 -16.91 14.28
CA GLY A 71 7.78 -16.05 14.71
C GLY A 71 7.37 -14.65 15.19
N ILE A 72 6.08 -14.32 15.24
CA ILE A 72 5.58 -13.03 15.73
C ILE A 72 4.53 -13.26 16.82
N GLU A 73 4.87 -12.94 18.06
CA GLU A 73 3.97 -13.15 19.20
C GLU A 73 2.80 -12.16 19.23
N SER A 74 3.05 -10.89 18.88
CA SER A 74 2.06 -9.83 19.07
C SER A 74 2.39 -8.54 18.32
N ILE A 75 1.38 -7.70 18.20
CA ILE A 75 1.46 -6.34 17.63
C ILE A 75 0.68 -5.34 18.49
N ASN A 76 1.08 -4.07 18.47
CA ASN A 76 0.49 -3.01 19.28
C ASN A 76 -0.51 -2.20 18.45
N ALA A 77 -1.79 -2.58 18.54
CA ALA A 77 -2.89 -1.90 17.86
C ALA A 77 -3.14 -0.52 18.47
N GLY A 78 -3.30 0.50 17.62
CA GLY A 78 -3.51 1.88 18.06
C GLY A 78 -4.87 2.07 18.70
N GLY A 79 -4.89 2.64 19.91
CA GLY A 79 -6.10 2.76 20.71
C GLY A 79 -7.20 3.61 20.06
N ALA A 80 -6.85 4.61 19.24
CA ALA A 80 -7.86 5.46 18.61
C ALA A 80 -8.80 4.67 17.68
N LEU A 81 -8.30 3.63 17.00
CA LEU A 81 -9.15 2.75 16.21
C LEU A 81 -9.95 1.77 17.08
N LEU A 82 -9.36 1.27 18.18
CA LEU A 82 -10.04 0.32 19.06
C LEU A 82 -11.19 0.97 19.85
N ASP A 83 -11.13 2.28 20.09
CA ASP A 83 -12.17 3.05 20.77
C ASP A 83 -13.29 3.53 19.81
N ALA A 84 -13.11 3.39 18.49
CA ALA A 84 -14.07 3.88 17.51
C ALA A 84 -15.24 2.91 17.31
N ASP A 85 -16.45 3.45 17.12
CA ASP A 85 -17.66 2.64 16.89
C ASP A 85 -17.78 2.10 15.45
N ALA A 86 -17.18 2.78 14.48
CA ALA A 86 -17.29 2.53 13.06
C ALA A 86 -16.02 2.94 12.33
N ILE A 87 -15.75 2.31 11.18
CA ILE A 87 -14.57 2.60 10.37
C ILE A 87 -14.95 2.81 8.89
N VAL A 88 -14.48 3.92 8.33
CA VAL A 88 -14.48 4.17 6.88
C VAL A 88 -13.03 4.23 6.43
N ASN A 89 -12.57 3.17 5.75
CA ASN A 89 -11.21 3.04 5.26
C ASN A 89 -11.05 3.79 3.93
N LEU A 90 -10.31 4.91 3.95
CA LEU A 90 -10.04 5.72 2.74
C LEU A 90 -8.67 5.37 2.18
N VAL A 91 -8.65 4.84 0.96
CA VAL A 91 -7.48 4.19 0.38
C VAL A 91 -7.11 4.85 -0.93
N HIS A 92 -5.84 5.18 -1.09
CA HIS A 92 -5.28 5.51 -2.40
C HIS A 92 -4.72 4.23 -3.02
N ALA A 93 -5.37 3.72 -4.07
CA ALA A 93 -4.97 2.46 -4.70
C ALA A 93 -3.68 2.68 -5.51
N LYS A 94 -2.56 2.15 -5.02
CA LYS A 94 -1.22 2.42 -5.56
C LYS A 94 -0.33 1.19 -5.59
N GLY A 95 0.77 1.29 -6.34
CA GLY A 95 1.79 0.26 -6.34
C GLY A 95 2.61 0.25 -5.04
N HIS A 96 3.26 -0.86 -4.76
CA HIS A 96 4.15 -1.01 -3.63
C HIS A 96 5.38 -1.83 -3.99
N GLY A 97 6.56 -1.26 -3.73
CA GLY A 97 7.83 -1.86 -4.12
C GLY A 97 8.07 -3.26 -3.54
N ASN A 98 7.49 -3.62 -2.39
CA ASN A 98 7.70 -4.97 -1.82
C ASN A 98 6.73 -6.02 -2.37
N CYS A 99 5.45 -5.67 -2.55
CA CYS A 99 4.36 -6.63 -2.75
C CYS A 99 3.47 -6.31 -3.95
N GLY A 100 3.92 -5.44 -4.84
CA GLY A 100 3.19 -5.04 -6.05
C GLY A 100 2.14 -3.96 -5.78
N TYR A 101 1.27 -4.16 -4.77
CA TYR A 101 0.11 -3.31 -4.52
C TYR A 101 -0.04 -2.89 -3.06
N GLY A 102 -0.60 -1.71 -2.85
CA GLY A 102 -1.04 -1.19 -1.56
C GLY A 102 -2.49 -0.73 -1.63
N GLY A 103 -3.39 -1.49 -1.00
CA GLY A 103 -4.83 -1.24 -0.95
C GLY A 103 -5.41 -1.11 0.45
N ALA A 104 -6.66 -1.51 0.59
CA ALA A 104 -7.44 -1.44 1.81
C ALA A 104 -6.78 -2.20 2.97
N PHE A 105 -6.24 -3.39 2.71
CA PHE A 105 -5.50 -4.16 3.71
C PHE A 105 -4.30 -3.41 4.25
N LYS A 106 -3.47 -2.86 3.35
CA LYS A 106 -2.26 -2.12 3.72
C LYS A 106 -2.58 -0.87 4.53
N ASN A 107 -3.66 -0.16 4.19
CA ASN A 107 -4.03 1.07 4.88
C ASN A 107 -4.32 0.80 6.36
N ILE A 108 -5.08 -0.25 6.66
CA ILE A 108 -5.36 -0.67 8.03
C ILE A 108 -4.12 -1.26 8.69
N ALA A 109 -3.43 -2.19 8.01
CA ALA A 109 -2.30 -2.91 8.58
C ALA A 109 -1.10 -2.00 8.92
N LEU A 110 -0.86 -0.94 8.15
CA LEU A 110 0.25 -0.03 8.43
C LEU A 110 -0.18 1.26 9.14
N GLY A 111 -1.43 1.68 8.99
CA GLY A 111 -1.98 2.89 9.60
C GLY A 111 -2.63 2.66 10.97
N GLY A 112 -2.96 1.42 11.31
CA GLY A 112 -3.69 1.05 12.53
C GLY A 112 -2.83 0.69 13.75
N TYR A 113 -1.52 0.83 13.65
CA TYR A 113 -0.57 0.29 14.62
C TYR A 113 0.46 1.33 15.07
N SER A 114 1.10 1.09 16.21
CA SER A 114 2.23 1.89 16.65
C SER A 114 3.35 1.92 15.61
N THR A 115 4.18 2.95 15.69
CA THR A 115 5.39 3.10 14.86
C THR A 115 6.30 1.88 14.99
N SER A 116 6.46 1.34 16.20
CA SER A 116 7.27 0.15 16.44
C SER A 116 6.71 -1.09 15.76
N SER A 117 5.40 -1.37 15.89
CA SER A 117 4.78 -2.52 15.20
C SER A 117 4.77 -2.34 13.69
N ARG A 118 4.51 -1.13 13.19
CA ARG A 118 4.59 -0.82 11.76
C ARG A 118 5.97 -1.15 11.19
N TRP A 119 7.05 -0.63 11.77
CA TRP A 119 8.38 -0.73 11.17
C TRP A 119 9.15 -1.99 11.57
N ASN A 120 9.14 -2.35 12.85
CA ASN A 120 9.98 -3.44 13.35
C ASN A 120 9.31 -4.81 13.17
N THR A 121 7.97 -4.86 13.19
CA THR A 121 7.24 -6.12 13.04
C THR A 121 6.71 -6.27 11.62
N ILE A 122 5.84 -5.36 11.17
CA ILE A 122 5.15 -5.52 9.89
C ILE A 122 6.09 -5.38 8.70
N HIS A 123 6.88 -4.30 8.64
CA HIS A 123 7.94 -4.21 7.62
C HIS A 123 9.11 -5.15 7.90
N GLY A 124 9.37 -5.50 9.16
CA GLY A 124 10.46 -6.39 9.55
C GLY A 124 10.31 -7.84 9.08
N VAL A 125 9.08 -8.29 8.78
CA VAL A 125 8.81 -9.67 8.36
C VAL A 125 9.40 -10.02 6.99
N VAL A 126 9.81 -9.02 6.18
CA VAL A 126 10.34 -9.20 4.82
C VAL A 126 11.69 -9.93 4.77
N GLN A 127 12.19 -10.49 5.86
CA GLN A 127 13.40 -11.32 5.91
C GLN A 127 13.16 -12.64 6.66
N ARG A 128 11.89 -13.04 6.86
CA ARG A 128 11.51 -14.25 7.59
C ARG A 128 12.02 -15.52 6.91
N ASP A 129 11.74 -15.64 5.61
CA ASP A 129 12.04 -16.84 4.85
C ASP A 129 13.49 -16.80 4.37
N SER A 130 14.30 -17.80 4.71
CA SER A 130 15.69 -17.87 4.27
C SER A 130 15.81 -18.08 2.76
N TYR A 131 16.80 -17.42 2.16
CA TYR A 131 17.09 -17.51 0.73
C TYR A 131 18.60 -17.60 0.42
N PHE A 132 19.43 -17.82 1.44
CA PHE A 132 20.85 -18.11 1.34
C PHE A 132 21.37 -18.72 2.65
N ASP A 133 22.52 -19.39 2.60
CA ASP A 133 23.24 -19.89 3.77
C ASP A 133 24.04 -18.75 4.42
N GLU A 134 23.55 -18.24 5.55
CA GLU A 134 24.20 -17.15 6.30
C GLU A 134 25.64 -17.48 6.68
N SER A 135 25.97 -18.74 6.97
CA SER A 135 27.31 -19.16 7.41
C SER A 135 28.37 -19.04 6.33
N LYS A 136 27.96 -19.05 5.06
CA LYS A 136 28.84 -18.96 3.88
C LYS A 136 28.92 -17.54 3.32
N MET A 137 28.09 -16.64 3.81
CA MET A 137 28.02 -15.27 3.31
C MET A 137 29.12 -14.39 3.90
N THR A 138 29.84 -13.68 3.03
CA THR A 138 30.81 -12.66 3.43
C THR A 138 30.47 -11.33 2.77
N LYS A 139 31.00 -10.23 3.32
CA LYS A 139 30.79 -8.90 2.75
C LYS A 139 31.29 -8.83 1.30
N GLU A 140 32.46 -9.38 1.02
CA GLU A 140 33.06 -9.40 -0.32
C GLU A 140 32.18 -10.16 -1.31
N HIS A 141 31.61 -11.29 -0.88
CA HIS A 141 30.69 -12.05 -1.71
C HIS A 141 29.40 -11.29 -1.96
N LEU A 142 28.83 -10.65 -0.94
CA LEU A 142 27.63 -9.83 -1.13
C LEU A 142 27.88 -8.67 -2.10
N GLU A 143 29.03 -8.00 -2.00
CA GLU A 143 29.39 -6.93 -2.94
C GLU A 143 29.54 -7.45 -4.38
N LYS A 144 29.96 -8.71 -4.59
CA LYS A 144 29.90 -9.39 -5.90
C LYS A 144 28.44 -9.51 -6.39
N LEU A 145 27.52 -9.99 -5.55
CA LEU A 145 26.09 -10.10 -5.90
C LEU A 145 25.48 -8.73 -6.20
N ARG A 146 25.88 -7.72 -5.43
CA ARG A 146 25.45 -6.33 -5.56
C ARG A 146 25.91 -5.72 -6.88
N ALA A 147 27.17 -5.91 -7.25
CA ALA A 147 27.74 -5.43 -8.51
C ALA A 147 27.04 -6.05 -9.75
N ALA A 148 26.57 -7.30 -9.65
CA ALA A 148 25.76 -7.93 -10.68
C ALA A 148 24.30 -7.44 -10.72
N CYS A 149 23.81 -6.83 -9.64
CA CYS A 149 22.42 -6.43 -9.51
C CYS A 149 22.15 -5.07 -10.17
N PRO A 150 21.28 -5.00 -11.20
CA PRO A 150 20.96 -3.74 -11.90
C PRO A 150 20.18 -2.73 -11.04
N ARG A 151 19.65 -3.18 -9.90
CA ARG A 151 18.88 -2.35 -8.94
C ARG A 151 19.64 -2.04 -7.67
N ASP A 152 20.90 -2.48 -7.58
CA ASP A 152 21.69 -2.35 -6.37
C ASP A 152 20.94 -2.91 -5.15
N ALA A 153 20.26 -4.05 -5.28
CA ALA A 153 19.32 -4.53 -4.25
C ALA A 153 19.97 -5.30 -3.08
N PRO A 154 21.05 -6.09 -3.25
CA PRO A 154 21.75 -6.70 -2.13
C PRO A 154 22.34 -5.65 -1.17
N ARG A 155 22.26 -5.92 0.14
CA ARG A 155 22.62 -4.98 1.22
C ARG A 155 23.38 -5.67 2.35
N TRP A 156 24.49 -5.06 2.76
CA TRP A 156 25.27 -5.49 3.92
C TRP A 156 25.00 -4.56 5.10
N ASN A 157 24.63 -5.12 6.24
CA ASN A 157 24.57 -4.39 7.50
C ASN A 157 25.90 -4.53 8.23
N GLU A 158 26.67 -3.45 8.32
CA GLU A 158 27.98 -3.44 9.00
C GLU A 158 27.92 -3.74 10.49
N LYS A 159 26.84 -3.27 11.15
CA LYS A 159 26.69 -3.41 12.60
C LYS A 159 26.35 -4.86 12.98
N GLU A 160 25.45 -5.47 12.23
CA GLU A 160 24.96 -6.83 12.49
C GLU A 160 25.79 -7.89 11.77
N LYS A 161 26.63 -7.48 10.82
CA LYS A 161 27.36 -8.36 9.89
C LYS A 161 26.43 -9.32 9.15
N LYS A 162 25.27 -8.79 8.72
CA LYS A 162 24.22 -9.56 8.05
C LYS A 162 24.01 -9.08 6.61
N ALA A 163 23.85 -10.04 5.72
CA ALA A 163 23.39 -9.80 4.37
C ALA A 163 21.86 -9.75 4.32
N SER A 164 21.32 -9.00 3.36
CA SER A 164 19.90 -8.98 3.04
C SER A 164 19.70 -8.57 1.58
N LEU A 165 18.49 -8.79 1.08
CA LEU A 165 18.03 -8.30 -0.20
C LEU A 165 16.94 -7.24 0.04
N MET A 166 17.14 -6.04 -0.50
CA MET A 166 16.14 -4.98 -0.47
C MET A 166 14.99 -5.33 -1.43
N PHE A 167 13.99 -6.06 -0.95
CA PHE A 167 12.85 -6.51 -1.76
C PHE A 167 12.08 -5.35 -2.41
N TYR A 168 12.05 -4.18 -1.76
CA TYR A 168 11.49 -2.96 -2.33
C TYR A 168 12.13 -2.56 -3.66
N ASN A 169 13.44 -2.78 -3.81
CA ASN A 169 14.21 -2.40 -4.99
C ASN A 169 14.38 -3.55 -5.99
N CYS A 170 14.42 -4.78 -5.49
CA CYS A 170 14.58 -5.97 -6.32
C CYS A 170 13.41 -6.07 -7.30
N ASP A 171 13.68 -6.18 -8.60
CA ASP A 171 12.67 -6.37 -9.65
C ASP A 171 12.61 -7.83 -10.14
N GLN A 172 13.31 -8.73 -9.45
CA GLN A 172 13.48 -10.13 -9.81
C GLN A 172 13.99 -10.31 -11.25
N CYS A 173 14.67 -9.28 -11.77
CA CYS A 173 15.10 -9.13 -13.15
C CYS A 173 13.98 -9.38 -14.18
N HIS A 174 12.74 -9.04 -13.82
CA HIS A 174 11.55 -9.02 -14.69
C HIS A 174 11.31 -10.31 -15.48
N GLY A 175 11.55 -11.46 -14.85
CA GLY A 175 11.30 -12.78 -15.46
C GLY A 175 12.40 -13.28 -16.38
N GLY A 176 13.44 -12.46 -16.59
CA GLY A 176 14.68 -12.87 -17.24
C GLY A 176 15.68 -13.51 -16.27
N LYS A 177 16.96 -13.49 -16.66
CA LYS A 177 18.05 -13.99 -15.81
C LYS A 177 18.18 -13.17 -14.53
N GLN A 178 18.16 -13.85 -13.39
CA GLN A 178 18.40 -13.26 -12.09
C GLN A 178 19.91 -13.11 -11.86
N LEU A 179 20.47 -11.98 -12.26
CA LEU A 179 21.93 -11.76 -12.34
C LEU A 179 22.66 -11.95 -11.00
N CYS A 180 22.05 -11.55 -9.88
CA CYS A 180 22.64 -11.78 -8.56
C CYS A 180 22.59 -13.25 -8.12
N VAL A 181 21.63 -14.04 -8.61
CA VAL A 181 21.59 -15.50 -8.38
C VAL A 181 22.67 -16.18 -9.22
N GLU A 182 22.84 -15.80 -10.49
CA GLU A 182 23.94 -16.31 -11.33
C GLU A 182 25.32 -15.96 -10.73
N ALA A 183 25.48 -14.74 -10.21
CA ALA A 183 26.73 -14.28 -9.60
C ALA A 183 27.11 -15.01 -8.30
N ASP A 184 26.16 -15.68 -7.64
CA ASP A 184 26.44 -16.47 -6.44
C ASP A 184 27.28 -17.71 -6.74
N GLU A 185 27.17 -18.27 -7.95
CA GLU A 185 27.87 -19.49 -8.38
C GLU A 185 27.68 -20.66 -7.39
N GLY A 186 26.56 -20.67 -6.66
CA GLY A 186 26.22 -21.67 -5.66
C GLY A 186 27.01 -21.57 -4.35
N LYS A 187 27.82 -20.52 -4.14
CA LYS A 187 28.62 -20.37 -2.92
C LYS A 187 27.74 -20.31 -1.67
N THR A 188 26.65 -19.54 -1.70
CA THR A 188 25.74 -19.38 -0.56
C THR A 188 24.37 -19.99 -0.82
N GLY A 189 24.06 -20.36 -2.06
CA GLY A 189 22.71 -20.79 -2.43
C GLY A 189 21.74 -19.60 -2.53
N TRP A 190 22.26 -18.42 -2.88
CA TRP A 190 21.47 -17.20 -3.01
C TRP A 190 20.36 -17.39 -4.04
N SER A 191 19.12 -17.38 -3.57
CA SER A 191 17.92 -17.60 -4.39
C SER A 191 16.90 -16.49 -4.14
N ILE A 192 15.91 -16.37 -5.03
CA ILE A 192 14.81 -15.41 -4.87
C ILE A 192 13.52 -16.14 -5.23
N ASN A 193 12.69 -16.38 -4.22
CA ASN A 193 11.50 -17.22 -4.34
C ASN A 193 10.22 -16.42 -4.07
N PRO A 194 9.06 -16.84 -4.62
CA PRO A 194 7.77 -16.17 -4.37
C PRO A 194 7.46 -16.02 -2.87
N ALA A 195 7.74 -17.05 -2.07
CA ALA A 195 7.48 -17.05 -0.63
C ALA A 195 8.11 -15.86 0.09
N ASN A 196 9.30 -15.41 -0.36
CA ASN A 196 9.99 -14.27 0.23
C ASN A 196 9.15 -12.96 0.17
N PHE A 197 8.27 -12.81 -0.81
CA PHE A 197 7.40 -11.63 -0.97
C PHE A 197 6.02 -11.79 -0.32
N ASP A 198 5.65 -13.02 0.05
CA ASP A 198 4.33 -13.36 0.58
C ASP A 198 4.20 -12.97 2.07
N ALA A 199 5.27 -13.11 2.86
CA ALA A 199 5.26 -12.89 4.32
C ALA A 199 4.70 -11.51 4.73
N PHE A 200 5.04 -10.47 3.96
CA PHE A 200 4.52 -9.11 4.19
C PHE A 200 3.01 -9.03 3.99
N GLN A 201 2.50 -9.66 2.93
CA GLN A 201 1.07 -9.66 2.62
C GLN A 201 0.27 -10.53 3.59
N GLU A 202 0.86 -11.65 4.02
CA GLU A 202 0.29 -12.52 5.04
C GLU A 202 0.11 -11.79 6.37
N LEU A 203 1.17 -11.12 6.84
CA LEU A 203 1.14 -10.34 8.07
C LEU A 203 0.23 -9.12 7.95
N MET A 204 0.16 -8.46 6.79
CA MET A 204 -0.81 -7.38 6.57
C MET A 204 -2.26 -7.89 6.68
N ALA A 205 -2.59 -9.06 6.13
CA ALA A 205 -3.92 -9.64 6.25
C ALA A 205 -4.27 -9.97 7.71
N ALA A 206 -3.34 -10.60 8.43
CA ALA A 206 -3.52 -10.93 9.85
C ALA A 206 -3.64 -9.67 10.74
N ALA A 207 -2.84 -8.63 10.48
CA ALA A 207 -2.95 -7.35 11.17
C ALA A 207 -4.28 -6.65 10.86
N ALA A 208 -4.64 -6.51 9.58
CA ALA A 208 -5.91 -5.89 9.22
C ALA A 208 -7.11 -6.58 9.90
N LYS A 209 -7.09 -7.92 10.02
CA LYS A 209 -8.12 -8.68 10.75
C LYS A 209 -8.27 -8.25 12.21
N ILE A 210 -7.17 -8.08 12.93
CA ILE A 210 -7.19 -7.68 14.35
C ILE A 210 -7.92 -6.35 14.56
N ILE A 211 -7.70 -5.38 13.67
CA ILE A 211 -8.40 -4.10 13.73
C ILE A 211 -9.85 -4.27 13.30
N LEU A 212 -10.14 -4.96 12.21
CA LEU A 212 -11.52 -5.11 11.73
C LEU A 212 -12.42 -5.90 12.69
N ASP A 213 -11.88 -6.90 13.38
CA ASP A 213 -12.58 -7.69 14.40
C ASP A 213 -12.95 -6.86 15.65
N SER A 214 -12.40 -5.65 15.83
CA SER A 214 -12.83 -4.74 16.90
C SER A 214 -14.08 -3.91 16.56
N PHE A 215 -14.58 -4.00 15.32
CA PHE A 215 -15.76 -3.28 14.87
C PHE A 215 -16.94 -4.23 14.64
N ASP A 216 -18.15 -3.69 14.75
CA ASP A 216 -19.35 -4.35 14.21
C ASP A 216 -19.21 -4.46 12.68
N PRO A 217 -19.33 -5.65 12.07
CA PRO A 217 -19.25 -5.83 10.62
C PRO A 217 -20.19 -4.92 9.82
N ALA A 218 -21.34 -4.53 10.38
CA ALA A 218 -22.27 -3.61 9.73
C ALA A 218 -21.75 -2.16 9.64
N LYS A 219 -20.73 -1.83 10.43
CA LYS A 219 -20.13 -0.49 10.58
C LYS A 219 -18.74 -0.36 9.95
N ILE A 220 -18.37 -1.30 9.09
CA ILE A 220 -17.14 -1.28 8.31
C ILE A 220 -17.47 -0.88 6.87
N PHE A 221 -16.74 0.09 6.32
CA PHE A 221 -16.83 0.45 4.91
C PHE A 221 -15.46 0.81 4.36
N HIS A 222 -15.18 0.43 3.12
CA HIS A 222 -13.93 0.69 2.42
C HIS A 222 -14.19 1.47 1.14
N LEU A 223 -13.32 2.43 0.86
CA LEU A 223 -13.32 3.25 -0.36
C LEU A 223 -11.91 3.28 -0.95
N ASN A 224 -11.75 2.61 -2.08
CA ASN A 224 -10.53 2.64 -2.87
C ASN A 224 -10.66 3.72 -3.94
N PHE A 225 -9.77 4.72 -3.89
CA PHE A 225 -9.62 5.76 -4.90
C PHE A 225 -8.56 5.29 -5.90
N LEU A 226 -9.01 4.95 -7.11
CA LEU A 226 -8.19 4.58 -8.26
C LEU A 226 -7.95 5.84 -9.11
N LEU A 227 -7.30 6.82 -8.49
CA LEU A 227 -6.95 8.12 -9.06
C LEU A 227 -5.44 8.33 -8.92
N ASP A 228 -4.84 9.11 -9.80
CA ASP A 228 -3.41 9.45 -9.81
C ASP A 228 -2.51 8.21 -9.63
N ILE A 229 -2.82 7.06 -10.25
CA ILE A 229 -2.27 5.75 -9.87
C ILE A 229 -0.75 5.65 -10.14
N THR A 230 0.07 5.85 -9.10
CA THR A 230 1.55 5.86 -9.14
C THR A 230 2.20 4.52 -8.78
N PRO A 231 3.47 4.28 -9.20
CA PRO A 231 4.19 3.03 -8.91
C PRO A 231 4.46 2.72 -7.44
N TYR A 232 4.67 3.72 -6.60
CA TYR A 232 5.02 3.55 -5.19
C TYR A 232 3.97 4.21 -4.31
N CYS A 233 3.95 3.78 -3.04
CA CYS A 233 3.07 4.34 -2.02
C CYS A 233 3.40 5.80 -1.72
N ASP A 234 2.37 6.52 -1.28
CA ASP A 234 2.47 7.89 -0.76
C ASP A 234 3.40 8.01 0.47
N CYS A 235 3.66 6.86 1.12
CA CYS A 235 4.56 6.75 2.26
C CYS A 235 6.03 7.08 1.94
N MET A 236 6.42 7.05 0.67
CA MET A 236 7.75 7.48 0.22
C MET A 236 7.91 9.00 0.22
N GLY A 237 6.82 9.78 0.30
CA GLY A 237 6.88 11.25 0.33
C GLY A 237 7.33 11.91 -0.98
N MET A 238 7.37 11.15 -2.08
CA MET A 238 7.78 11.59 -3.41
C MET A 238 6.63 11.44 -4.40
N SER A 239 6.39 12.49 -5.20
CA SER A 239 5.44 12.44 -6.30
C SER A 239 6.04 11.70 -7.50
N MET A 240 5.19 10.97 -8.20
CA MET A 240 5.55 10.24 -9.42
C MET A 240 4.45 10.39 -10.46
N PRO A 241 4.75 10.21 -11.75
CA PRO A 241 3.69 10.25 -12.74
C PRO A 241 2.74 9.05 -12.56
N ALA A 242 1.46 9.26 -12.86
CA ALA A 242 0.46 8.20 -12.87
C ALA A 242 0.78 7.21 -14.01
N VAL A 243 1.01 5.96 -13.65
CA VAL A 243 1.42 4.89 -14.59
C VAL A 243 0.27 3.99 -15.01
N ILE A 244 -0.91 4.20 -14.41
CA ILE A 244 -2.19 3.65 -14.80
C ILE A 244 -3.15 4.85 -14.78
N ASP A 245 -3.99 4.98 -15.81
CA ASP A 245 -4.93 6.10 -15.88
C ASP A 245 -6.02 5.95 -14.82
N ASP A 246 -6.65 7.07 -14.46
CA ASP A 246 -7.72 7.12 -13.47
C ASP A 246 -8.91 6.24 -13.88
N ILE A 247 -9.39 5.44 -12.94
CA ILE A 247 -10.52 4.52 -13.14
C ILE A 247 -11.76 5.03 -12.38
N GLY A 248 -11.57 5.60 -11.19
CA GLY A 248 -12.65 6.12 -10.35
C GLY A 248 -12.55 5.70 -8.89
N ILE A 249 -13.70 5.44 -8.26
CA ILE A 249 -13.79 5.09 -6.84
C ILE A 249 -14.61 3.80 -6.71
N VAL A 250 -14.08 2.82 -5.97
CA VAL A 250 -14.77 1.57 -5.66
C VAL A 250 -15.03 1.50 -4.17
N GLY A 251 -16.23 1.06 -3.77
CA GLY A 251 -16.61 0.92 -2.38
C GLY A 251 -17.18 -0.45 -2.04
N SER A 252 -16.91 -0.94 -0.83
CA SER A 252 -17.49 -2.19 -0.31
C SER A 252 -17.47 -2.23 1.21
N LYS A 253 -18.33 -3.06 1.82
CA LYS A 253 -18.22 -3.48 3.23
C LYS A 253 -17.25 -4.66 3.41
N ASP A 254 -16.90 -5.32 2.32
CA ASP A 254 -16.01 -6.49 2.29
C ASP A 254 -14.64 -6.06 1.75
N ILE A 255 -13.61 -6.21 2.59
CA ILE A 255 -12.23 -5.80 2.28
C ILE A 255 -11.57 -6.68 1.22
N VAL A 256 -11.93 -7.97 1.15
CA VAL A 256 -11.42 -8.89 0.13
C VAL A 256 -12.02 -8.48 -1.22
N ALA A 257 -13.33 -8.23 -1.27
CA ALA A 257 -14.02 -7.84 -2.49
C ALA A 257 -13.53 -6.49 -3.04
N VAL A 258 -13.33 -5.46 -2.19
CA VAL A 258 -12.90 -4.13 -2.67
C VAL A 258 -11.50 -4.15 -3.27
N ASP A 259 -10.55 -4.85 -2.63
CA ASP A 259 -9.19 -4.94 -3.14
C ASP A 259 -9.12 -5.89 -4.35
N THR A 260 -9.89 -6.98 -4.39
CA THR A 260 -9.98 -7.85 -5.58
C THR A 260 -10.54 -7.07 -6.77
N ALA A 261 -11.66 -6.37 -6.60
CA ALA A 261 -12.24 -5.53 -7.65
C ALA A 261 -11.29 -4.42 -8.11
N THR A 262 -10.55 -3.80 -7.18
CA THR A 262 -9.56 -2.78 -7.51
C THR A 262 -8.42 -3.34 -8.36
N LEU A 263 -7.88 -4.50 -8.00
CA LEU A 263 -6.84 -5.16 -8.78
C LEU A 263 -7.33 -5.57 -10.16
N ASP A 264 -8.53 -6.16 -10.26
CA ASP A 264 -9.09 -6.57 -11.55
C ASP A 264 -9.35 -5.38 -12.49
N LEU A 265 -9.81 -4.25 -11.94
CA LEU A 265 -9.99 -3.02 -12.70
C LEU A 265 -8.65 -2.45 -13.17
N ILE A 266 -7.61 -2.49 -12.33
CA ILE A 266 -6.25 -2.09 -12.73
C ILE A 266 -5.71 -3.02 -13.82
N ALA A 267 -5.89 -4.33 -13.67
CA ALA A 267 -5.48 -5.32 -14.66
C ALA A 267 -6.16 -5.06 -16.01
N LYS A 268 -7.47 -4.75 -15.99
CA LYS A 268 -8.24 -4.40 -17.18
C LYS A 268 -7.79 -3.07 -17.81
N GLN A 269 -7.48 -2.07 -17.00
CA GLN A 269 -7.01 -0.76 -17.49
C GLN A 269 -5.62 -0.87 -18.14
N GLY A 270 -4.75 -1.72 -17.57
CA GLY A 270 -3.38 -1.86 -18.02
C GLY A 270 -2.50 -0.66 -17.65
N VAL A 271 -1.24 -0.71 -18.07
CA VAL A 271 -0.28 0.37 -17.81
C VAL A 271 -0.34 1.45 -18.90
N ASN A 272 -0.14 2.70 -18.51
CA ASN A 272 0.10 3.79 -19.45
C ASN A 272 1.55 3.73 -19.95
N GLU A 273 1.75 3.04 -21.08
CA GLU A 273 3.07 2.87 -21.69
C GLU A 273 3.77 4.20 -22.01
N SER A 274 3.00 5.22 -22.39
CA SER A 274 3.53 6.53 -22.79
C SER A 274 4.19 7.27 -21.62
N VAL A 275 3.70 7.00 -20.40
CA VAL A 275 4.26 7.51 -19.16
C VAL A 275 5.38 6.60 -18.68
N LEU A 276 5.17 5.29 -18.64
CA LEU A 276 6.18 4.33 -18.16
C LEU A 276 7.51 4.46 -18.89
N LYS A 277 7.49 4.58 -20.22
CA LYS A 277 8.70 4.73 -21.05
C LYS A 277 9.50 6.01 -20.75
N LYS A 278 8.91 6.99 -20.08
CA LYS A 278 9.56 8.26 -19.70
C LYS A 278 10.18 8.21 -18.30
N ILE A 279 9.90 7.17 -17.50
CA ILE A 279 10.47 7.03 -16.17
C ILE A 279 11.92 6.54 -16.30
N PRO A 280 12.93 7.29 -15.81
CA PRO A 280 14.31 6.86 -15.92
C PRO A 280 14.57 5.54 -15.18
N GLU A 281 15.31 4.62 -15.80
CA GLU A 281 15.60 3.29 -15.25
C GLU A 281 16.27 3.30 -13.87
N LYS A 282 17.04 4.36 -13.57
CA LYS A 282 17.64 4.55 -12.25
C LYS A 282 16.57 4.59 -11.15
N TYR A 283 15.40 5.16 -11.44
CA TYR A 283 14.28 5.18 -10.50
C TYR A 283 13.51 3.87 -10.55
N MET A 284 13.20 3.38 -11.75
CA MET A 284 12.36 2.20 -11.91
C MET A 284 12.68 1.50 -13.24
N ARG A 285 13.04 0.22 -13.15
CA ARG A 285 13.09 -0.67 -14.32
C ARG A 285 11.72 -1.33 -14.46
N VAL A 286 11.20 -1.39 -15.67
CA VAL A 286 9.94 -2.07 -16.00
C VAL A 286 10.24 -3.35 -16.78
N ASN A 287 9.27 -4.25 -16.84
CA ASN A 287 9.37 -5.43 -17.68
C ASN A 287 9.59 -5.01 -19.15
N PRO A 288 10.61 -5.55 -19.85
CA PRO A 288 10.83 -5.22 -21.26
C PRO A 288 9.69 -5.70 -22.18
N ASP A 289 8.95 -6.73 -21.76
CA ASP A 289 7.74 -7.20 -22.42
C ASP A 289 6.50 -6.78 -21.62
N LEU A 290 5.92 -5.64 -22.01
CA LEU A 290 4.68 -5.13 -21.41
C LEU A 290 3.44 -5.91 -21.83
N SER A 291 3.55 -6.86 -22.77
CA SER A 291 2.48 -7.75 -23.20
C SER A 291 2.46 -9.10 -22.47
N ALA A 292 3.44 -9.33 -21.59
CA ALA A 292 3.50 -10.53 -20.77
C ALA A 292 2.20 -10.71 -19.95
N ASP A 293 1.77 -11.96 -19.78
CA ASP A 293 0.59 -12.33 -18.99
C ASP A 293 0.87 -12.16 -17.48
N LEU A 294 0.96 -10.90 -17.06
CA LEU A 294 1.29 -10.44 -15.72
C LEU A 294 0.40 -9.26 -15.36
N HIS A 295 0.05 -9.16 -14.08
CA HIS A 295 -0.63 -7.97 -13.58
C HIS A 295 0.24 -6.71 -13.81
N PRO A 296 -0.33 -5.51 -14.07
CA PRO A 296 0.41 -4.25 -14.18
C PRO A 296 1.47 -4.03 -13.08
N TRP A 297 1.13 -4.36 -11.84
CA TRP A 297 2.07 -4.29 -10.71
C TRP A 297 3.23 -5.28 -10.78
N GLN A 298 3.06 -6.45 -11.39
CA GLN A 298 4.15 -7.39 -11.64
C GLN A 298 5.02 -6.93 -12.81
N LEU A 299 4.43 -6.29 -13.84
CA LEU A 299 5.20 -5.64 -14.92
C LEU A 299 6.09 -4.51 -14.37
N ILE A 300 5.63 -3.79 -13.36
CA ILE A 300 6.33 -2.65 -12.77
C ILE A 300 7.35 -3.09 -11.71
N HIS A 301 6.95 -3.95 -10.77
CA HIS A 301 7.76 -4.27 -9.57
C HIS A 301 8.49 -5.62 -9.63
N GLY A 302 8.14 -6.46 -10.60
CA GLY A 302 8.73 -7.78 -10.82
C GLY A 302 7.72 -8.94 -10.68
N PRO A 303 7.95 -10.06 -11.39
CA PRO A 303 6.96 -11.13 -11.56
C PRO A 303 6.60 -11.87 -10.27
N LEU A 304 7.47 -11.88 -9.25
CA LEU A 304 7.21 -12.63 -8.02
C LEU A 304 6.35 -11.84 -7.02
N LYS A 305 6.07 -10.56 -7.27
CA LYS A 305 5.27 -9.70 -6.42
C LYS A 305 3.79 -9.75 -6.83
N ASP A 306 3.19 -10.93 -6.68
CA ASP A 306 1.75 -11.15 -6.92
C ASP A 306 0.92 -10.23 -6.00
N PRO A 307 0.20 -9.24 -6.54
CA PRO A 307 -0.56 -8.29 -5.74
C PRO A 307 -1.83 -8.91 -5.13
N TYR A 308 -2.25 -10.10 -5.57
CA TYR A 308 -3.44 -10.79 -5.07
C TYR A 308 -3.17 -11.62 -3.80
N LYS A 309 -1.93 -11.74 -3.34
CA LYS A 309 -1.63 -12.59 -2.16
C LYS A 309 -2.33 -12.08 -0.91
N VAL A 310 -2.37 -10.76 -0.69
CA VAL A 310 -3.05 -10.18 0.48
C VAL A 310 -4.55 -10.53 0.51
N VAL A 311 -5.24 -10.53 -0.65
CA VAL A 311 -6.67 -10.90 -0.71
C VAL A 311 -6.86 -12.40 -0.49
N LYS A 312 -5.97 -13.25 -1.01
CA LYS A 312 -5.98 -14.71 -0.75
C LYS A 312 -5.79 -15.01 0.74
N PHE A 313 -4.85 -14.33 1.40
CA PHE A 313 -4.62 -14.47 2.84
C PHE A 313 -5.79 -13.93 3.68
N GLY A 314 -6.45 -12.87 3.23
CA GLY A 314 -7.65 -12.34 3.85
C GLY A 314 -8.86 -13.26 3.72
N GLU A 315 -9.11 -13.82 2.53
CA GLU A 315 -10.17 -14.81 2.29
C GLU A 315 -9.95 -16.08 3.12
N ALA A 316 -8.71 -16.59 3.17
CA ALA A 316 -8.34 -17.72 4.03
C ALA A 316 -8.54 -17.46 5.52
N ARG A 317 -8.56 -16.18 5.95
CA ARG A 317 -8.82 -15.73 7.31
C ARG A 317 -10.30 -15.36 7.56
N GLY A 318 -11.17 -15.64 6.60
CA GLY A 318 -12.62 -15.39 6.70
C GLY A 318 -12.99 -13.91 6.70
N MET A 319 -12.17 -13.05 6.10
CA MET A 319 -12.39 -11.58 6.10
C MET A 319 -13.35 -11.10 5.01
N GLY A 320 -13.82 -12.00 4.15
CA GLY A 320 -14.64 -11.67 2.99
C GLY A 320 -14.47 -12.66 1.85
N SER A 321 -14.90 -12.30 0.65
CA SER A 321 -14.72 -13.11 -0.55
C SER A 321 -14.14 -12.36 -1.74
N SER A 322 -13.31 -13.06 -2.51
CA SER A 322 -12.81 -12.60 -3.81
C SER A 322 -13.90 -12.64 -4.90
N LYS A 323 -15.06 -13.26 -4.63
CA LYS A 323 -16.22 -13.22 -5.52
C LYS A 323 -17.02 -11.95 -5.25
N TYR A 324 -17.11 -11.09 -6.26
CA TYR A 324 -17.86 -9.84 -6.18
C TYR A 324 -18.71 -9.62 -7.43
N LYS A 325 -19.64 -8.66 -7.32
CA LYS A 325 -20.37 -8.10 -8.45
C LYS A 325 -20.17 -6.59 -8.44
N LEU A 326 -19.72 -6.03 -9.56
CA LEU A 326 -19.69 -4.57 -9.73
C LEU A 326 -21.12 -4.05 -9.91
N ILE A 327 -21.46 -3.06 -9.10
CA ILE A 327 -22.69 -2.29 -9.22
C ILE A 327 -22.25 -0.87 -9.53
N GLU A 328 -22.52 -0.44 -10.77
CA GLU A 328 -22.22 0.92 -11.20
C GLU A 328 -23.26 1.87 -10.60
N VAL A 329 -22.80 2.84 -9.81
CA VAL A 329 -23.64 3.84 -9.13
C VAL A 329 -23.63 5.17 -9.87
N LEU A 330 -22.54 5.46 -10.58
CA LEU A 330 -22.39 6.63 -11.44
C LEU A 330 -21.43 6.25 -12.57
N SER A 331 -21.96 6.06 -13.77
CA SER A 331 -21.15 5.59 -14.92
C SER A 331 -20.36 6.73 -15.57
N ALA A 332 -19.36 6.37 -16.38
CA ALA A 332 -18.64 7.35 -17.19
C ALA A 332 -19.57 8.04 -18.20
N GLU A 333 -20.53 7.31 -18.78
CA GLU A 333 -21.53 7.84 -19.71
C GLU A 333 -22.47 8.84 -19.02
N GLU A 334 -22.97 8.48 -17.83
CA GLU A 334 -23.78 9.38 -17.01
C GLU A 334 -22.99 10.63 -16.64
N THR A 335 -21.76 10.45 -16.13
CA THR A 335 -20.87 11.54 -15.72
C THR A 335 -20.54 12.50 -16.87
N ALA A 336 -20.35 11.96 -18.09
CA ALA A 336 -20.04 12.77 -19.27
C ALA A 336 -21.19 13.70 -19.70
N THR A 337 -22.42 13.40 -19.27
CA THR A 337 -23.60 14.23 -19.55
C THR A 337 -24.02 15.11 -18.38
N MET A 338 -23.33 15.01 -17.23
CA MET A 338 -23.62 15.86 -16.08
C MET A 338 -23.25 17.30 -16.39
N GLU A 339 -24.21 18.20 -16.21
CA GLU A 339 -23.95 19.64 -16.28
C GLU A 339 -22.87 20.02 -15.26
N PRO A 340 -21.82 20.76 -15.68
CA PRO A 340 -20.84 21.25 -14.73
C PRO A 340 -21.56 22.09 -13.68
N PRO A 341 -21.15 22.02 -12.40
CA PRO A 341 -21.87 22.74 -11.39
C PRO A 341 -21.76 24.25 -11.68
N LYS A 342 -22.87 24.97 -11.47
CA LYS A 342 -22.95 26.43 -11.68
C LYS A 342 -22.21 27.13 -10.55
N HIS A 343 -20.88 27.05 -10.55
CA HIS A 343 -20.03 27.75 -9.60
C HIS A 343 -19.90 29.21 -10.02
N VAL A 344 -19.81 30.09 -9.03
CA VAL A 344 -19.26 31.43 -9.25
C VAL A 344 -17.74 31.25 -9.35
N TYR A 345 -17.18 31.48 -10.52
CA TYR A 345 -15.74 31.65 -10.69
C TYR A 345 -15.43 33.15 -10.74
N GLU A 346 -14.29 33.55 -10.18
CA GLU A 346 -13.84 34.93 -10.25
C GLU A 346 -13.53 35.27 -11.71
N SER A 347 -14.37 36.11 -12.33
CA SER A 347 -14.22 36.60 -13.72
C SER A 347 -13.81 38.08 -13.77
N GLY A 348 -13.67 38.69 -12.60
CA GLY A 348 -13.27 40.07 -12.36
C GLY A 348 -13.08 40.26 -10.86
N PRO A 349 -12.48 41.38 -10.41
CA PRO A 349 -12.16 41.58 -9.00
C PRO A 349 -13.41 41.48 -8.13
N SER A 350 -13.38 40.54 -7.17
CA SER A 350 -14.46 40.34 -6.20
C SER A 350 -14.61 41.50 -5.21
N PHE A 351 -13.56 42.31 -5.07
CA PHE A 351 -13.51 43.51 -4.24
C PHE A 351 -12.71 44.59 -4.99
N TYR A 352 -13.24 45.82 -5.04
CA TYR A 352 -12.52 47.02 -5.46
C TYR A 352 -11.88 47.72 -4.27
#